data_AF-A0A960FYJ9-F1
#
_entry.id   AF-A0A960FYJ9-F1
#
_cell.length_a   1.000
_cell.length_b   1.000
_cell.length_c   1.000
_cell.angle_alpha   90.00
_cell.angle_beta   90.00
_cell.angle_gamma   90.00
#
_symmetry.space_group_name_H-M   'P 1'
#
loop_
_entity.id
_entity.type
_entity.pdbx_description
1 polymer ?
#
loop_
_entity_poly.entity_id
_entity_poly.type
_entity_poly.pdbx_seq_one_letter_code
_entity_poly.pdbx_strand_id
1 'polypeptide(L)'
;ELNMGFIHMMERLPQERLGAGVSNIAHAWSVFEETLEYIKERKAFGQPVGSFQHNKFLAAELQTKLEVSRAYVDQCVLAFNAG
;
A
#
# COMPACT_ATOMS: atom_id res chain seq x y z
N GLU A 1 4.83 28.38 -23.50
CA GLU A 1 3.75 29.31 -23.89
C GLU A 1 3.15 29.97 -22.65
N LEU A 2 2.62 31.19 -22.78
CA LEU A 2 1.95 31.88 -21.66
C LEU A 2 0.55 31.27 -21.43
N ASN A 3 0.07 31.21 -20.17
CA ASN A 3 -1.26 30.72 -19.77
C ASN A 3 -1.52 29.20 -19.86
N MET A 4 -0.49 28.37 -20.03
CA MET A 4 -0.63 26.90 -20.14
C MET A 4 -0.42 26.12 -18.83
N GLY A 5 -0.28 26.80 -17.69
CA GLY A 5 0.12 26.17 -16.42
C GLY A 5 -0.80 25.03 -15.93
N PHE A 6 -2.13 25.20 -16.05
CA PHE A 6 -3.08 24.15 -15.67
C PHE A 6 -2.97 22.92 -16.58
N ILE A 7 -2.78 23.13 -17.88
CA ILE A 7 -2.66 22.04 -18.86
C ILE A 7 -1.38 21.25 -18.60
N HIS A 8 -0.25 21.92 -18.39
CA HIS A 8 1.00 21.26 -18.04
C HIS A 8 0.93 20.48 -16.72
N MET A 9 0.20 21.00 -15.72
CA MET A 9 -0.06 20.24 -14.51
C MET A 9 -0.86 18.96 -14.82
N MET A 10 -1.96 19.08 -15.56
CA MET A 10 -2.80 17.94 -15.94
C MET A 10 -2.02 16.86 -16.72
N GLU A 11 -1.05 17.25 -17.55
CA GLU A 11 -0.15 16.33 -18.26
C GLU A 11 0.74 15.51 -17.29
N ARG A 12 1.10 16.07 -16.13
CA ARG A 12 1.97 15.43 -15.13
C ARG A 12 1.22 14.70 -14.02
N LEU A 13 -0.05 15.06 -13.77
CA LEU A 13 -0.86 14.45 -12.72
C LEU A 13 -0.93 12.92 -12.76
N PRO A 14 -1.03 12.22 -13.91
CA PRO A 14 -1.02 10.77 -13.93
C PRO A 14 0.27 10.18 -13.34
N GLN A 15 1.42 10.75 -13.69
CA GLN A 15 2.72 10.34 -13.17
C GLN A 15 2.82 10.59 -11.66
N GLU A 16 2.36 11.75 -11.19
CA GLU A 16 2.35 12.09 -9.77
C GLU A 16 1.46 11.14 -8.96
N ARG A 17 0.25 10.84 -9.46
CA ARG A 17 -0.67 9.88 -8.81
C ARG A 17 -0.10 8.48 -8.74
N LEU A 18 0.56 8.04 -9.82
CA LEU A 18 1.21 6.74 -9.86
C LEU A 18 2.36 6.67 -8.85
N GLY A 19 3.22 7.69 -8.81
CA GLY A 19 4.31 7.79 -7.84
C GLY A 19 3.83 7.78 -6.39
N ALA A 20 2.74 8.51 -6.09
CA ALA A 20 2.10 8.48 -4.78
C ALA A 20 1.55 7.08 -4.43
N GLY A 21 0.93 6.40 -5.40
CA GLY A 21 0.44 5.02 -5.21
C GLY A 21 1.54 4.04 -4.84
N VAL A 22 2.67 4.08 -5.55
CA VAL A 22 3.85 3.24 -5.26
C VAL A 22 4.39 3.50 -3.85
N SER A 23 4.59 4.77 -3.50
CA SER A 23 5.11 5.17 -2.18
C SER A 23 4.18 4.72 -1.04
N ASN A 24 2.88 4.95 -1.19
CA ASN A 24 1.90 4.60 -0.17
C ASN A 24 1.82 3.09 0.07
N ILE A 25 1.87 2.27 -0.99
CA ILE A 25 1.88 0.82 -0.86
C ILE A 25 3.15 0.34 -0.16
N ALA A 26 4.32 0.90 -0.50
CA ALA A 26 5.58 0.57 0.14
C ALA A 26 5.55 0.88 1.66
N HIS A 27 5.06 2.07 2.04
CA HIS A 27 4.89 2.43 3.45
C HIS A 27 3.93 1.49 4.18
N ALA A 28 2.77 1.18 3.56
CA ALA A 28 1.79 0.30 4.16
C ALA A 28 2.33 -1.13 4.35
N TRP A 29 3.17 -1.61 3.42
CA TRP A 29 3.84 -2.89 3.54
C TRP A 29 4.82 -2.93 4.71
N SER A 30 5.68 -1.91 4.85
CA SER A 30 6.65 -1.80 5.95
C SER A 30 5.96 -1.82 7.31
N VAL A 31 4.94 -0.98 7.49
CA VAL A 31 4.18 -0.90 8.74
C VAL A 31 3.45 -2.21 9.03
N PHE A 32 2.95 -2.89 8.00
CA PHE A 32 2.31 -4.19 8.16
C PHE A 32 3.29 -5.27 8.61
N GLU A 33 4.51 -5.31 8.08
CA GLU A 33 5.57 -6.24 8.50
C GLU A 33 5.95 -6.02 9.97
N GLU A 34 6.20 -4.78 10.38
CA GLU A 34 6.45 -4.41 11.79
C GLU A 34 5.27 -4.82 12.69
N THR A 35 4.04 -4.62 12.21
CA THR A 35 2.83 -5.04 12.93
C THR A 35 2.77 -6.56 13.07
N LEU A 36 3.11 -7.32 12.03
CA LEU A 36 3.13 -8.78 12.07
C LEU A 36 4.15 -9.32 13.08
N GLU A 37 5.32 -8.69 13.18
CA GLU A 37 6.32 -9.02 14.21
C GLU A 37 5.76 -8.73 15.60
N TYR A 38 5.23 -7.51 15.80
CA TYR A 38 4.67 -7.11 17.09
C TYR A 38 3.57 -8.05 17.58
N ILE A 39 2.62 -8.44 16.72
CA ILE A 39 1.51 -9.31 17.16
C ILE A 39 1.97 -10.75 17.48
N LYS A 40 3.10 -11.21 16.94
CA LYS A 40 3.69 -12.52 17.27
C LYS A 40 4.37 -12.50 18.62
N GLU A 41 4.97 -11.39 19.01
CA GLU A 41 5.77 -11.27 20.24
C GLU A 41 4.96 -10.77 21.43
N ARG A 42 4.08 -9.80 21.22
CA ARG A 42 3.29 -9.17 22.28
C ARG A 42 2.32 -10.16 22.89
N LYS A 43 2.44 -10.45 24.19
CA LYS A 43 1.53 -11.36 24.92
C LYS A 43 0.48 -10.64 25.77
N ALA A 44 -0.79 -10.99 25.61
CA ALA A 44 -1.86 -10.56 26.51
C ALA A 44 -2.80 -11.74 26.78
N PHE A 45 -3.42 -11.79 27.97
CA PHE A 45 -4.31 -12.88 28.37
C PHE A 45 -3.67 -14.28 28.17
N GLY A 46 -2.37 -14.40 28.46
CA GLY A 46 -1.64 -15.66 28.43
C GLY A 46 -1.12 -16.14 27.07
N GLN A 47 -1.37 -15.41 25.97
CA GLN A 47 -0.94 -15.81 24.62
C GLN A 47 -0.53 -14.60 23.74
N PRO A 48 0.18 -14.81 22.63
CA PRO A 48 0.45 -13.74 21.67
C PRO A 48 -0.83 -13.05 21.18
N VAL A 49 -0.85 -11.74 21.06
CA VAL A 49 -2.06 -11.01 20.60
C VAL A 49 -2.45 -11.39 19.17
N GLY A 50 -1.49 -11.81 18.34
CA GLY A 50 -1.74 -12.33 17.01
C GLY A 50 -2.40 -13.72 17.00
N SER A 51 -2.49 -14.43 18.14
CA SER A 51 -3.16 -15.73 18.18
C SER A 51 -4.68 -15.63 18.29
N PHE A 52 -5.22 -14.48 18.72
CA PHE A 52 -6.66 -14.24 18.79
C PHE A 52 -7.30 -14.27 17.40
N GLN A 53 -8.44 -14.95 17.28
CA GLN A 53 -9.12 -15.19 15.99
C GLN A 53 -9.35 -13.89 15.19
N HIS A 54 -9.88 -12.84 15.84
CA HIS A 54 -10.15 -11.56 15.20
C HIS A 54 -8.86 -10.95 14.59
N ASN A 55 -7.78 -10.95 15.35
CA ASN A 55 -6.50 -10.39 14.90
C ASN A 55 -5.90 -11.21 13.74
N LYS A 56 -6.03 -12.54 13.75
CA LYS A 56 -5.61 -13.38 12.62
C LYS A 56 -6.36 -13.04 11.34
N PHE A 57 -7.69 -12.94 11.43
CA PHE A 57 -8.52 -12.63 10.26
C PHE A 57 -8.25 -11.22 9.75
N LEU A 58 -8.11 -10.24 10.64
CA LEU A 58 -7.77 -8.88 10.26
C LEU A 58 -6.39 -8.82 9.57
N ALA A 59 -5.37 -9.50 10.12
CA ALA A 59 -4.05 -9.55 9.49
C ALA A 59 -4.10 -10.17 8.08
N ALA A 60 -4.84 -11.27 7.90
CA ALA A 60 -5.02 -11.89 6.59
C ALA A 60 -5.76 -10.97 5.59
N GLU A 61 -6.78 -10.25 6.06
CA GLU A 61 -7.50 -9.27 5.23
C GLU A 61 -6.61 -8.10 4.81
N LEU A 62 -5.82 -7.56 5.73
CA LEU A 62 -4.88 -6.47 5.45
C LEU A 62 -3.80 -6.89 4.45
N GLN A 63 -3.23 -8.09 4.62
CA GLN A 63 -2.29 -8.66 3.65
C GLN A 63 -2.92 -8.77 2.26
N THR A 64 -4.14 -9.32 2.18
CA THR A 64 -4.87 -9.45 0.92
C THR A 64 -5.05 -8.10 0.23
N LYS A 65 -5.46 -7.06 0.98
CA LYS A 65 -5.63 -5.70 0.46
C LYS A 65 -4.31 -5.13 -0.06
N LEU A 66 -3.21 -5.34 0.65
CA LEU A 66 -1.88 -4.91 0.22
C LEU A 66 -1.47 -5.59 -1.09
N GLU A 67 -1.58 -6.92 -1.16
CA GLU A 67 -1.21 -7.70 -2.35
C GLU A 67 -2.00 -7.28 -3.58
N VAL A 68 -3.33 -7.14 -3.45
CA VAL A 68 -4.19 -6.68 -4.54
C VAL A 68 -3.84 -5.25 -4.98
N SER A 69 -3.61 -4.35 -4.02
CA SER A 69 -3.25 -2.96 -4.33
C SER A 69 -1.91 -2.87 -5.05
N ARG A 70 -0.92 -3.67 -4.62
CA ARG A 70 0.39 -3.74 -5.26
C ARG A 70 0.29 -4.27 -6.68
N ALA A 71 -0.41 -5.39 -6.88
CA ALA A 71 -0.59 -5.97 -8.21
C ALA A 71 -1.26 -4.97 -9.18
N TYR A 72 -2.27 -4.24 -8.70
CA TYR A 72 -2.93 -3.20 -9.50
C TYR A 72 -1.99 -2.04 -9.84
N VAL A 73 -1.25 -1.51 -8.86
CA VAL A 73 -0.31 -0.39 -9.13
C VAL A 73 0.83 -0.83 -10.04
N ASP A 74 1.35 -2.06 -9.91
CA ASP A 74 2.35 -2.60 -10.82
C ASP A 74 1.80 -2.66 -12.26
N GLN A 75 0.54 -3.07 -12.46
CA GLN A 75 -0.12 -3.02 -13.76
C GLN A 75 -0.25 -1.57 -14.29
N CYS A 76 -0.59 -0.61 -13.43
CA CYS A 76 -0.64 0.81 -13.81
C CYS A 76 0.74 1.35 -14.24
N VAL A 77 1.82 0.92 -13.57
CA VAL A 77 3.20 1.28 -13.96
C VAL A 77 3.52 0.74 -15.34
N LEU A 78 3.21 -0.54 -15.60
CA LEU A 78 3.44 -1.15 -16.91
C LEU A 78 2.62 -0.45 -18.01
N ALA A 79 1.35 -0.14 -17.75
CA ALA A 79 0.51 0.60 -18.67
C ALA A 79 1.07 1.99 -18.97
N PHE A 80 1.46 2.75 -17.93
CA PHE A 80 2.05 4.08 -18.10
C PHE A 80 3.35 4.06 -18.93
N ASN A 81 4.17 3.03 -18.76
CA ASN A 81 5.42 2.86 -19.52
C ASN A 81 5.18 2.48 -21.00
N ALA A 82 4.02 1.92 -21.34
CA ALA A 82 3.68 1.55 -22.70
C ALA A 82 3.22 2.75 -23.56
N GLY A 83 2.96 3.91 -22.94
CA GLY A 83 2.42 5.12 -23.57
C GLY A 83 0.90 5.23 -23.45
#